data_AF-A0A2N5RMW9-F1
#
_entry.id   AF-A0A2N5RMW9-F1
#
_cell.length_a   1.000
_cell.length_b   1.000
_cell.length_c   1.000
_cell.angle_alpha   90.00
_cell.angle_beta   90.00
_cell.angle_gamma   90.00
#
_symmetry.space_group_name_H-M   'P 1'
#
loop_
_entity.id
_entity.type
_entity.pdbx_description
1 polymer ?
#
loop_
_entity_poly.entity_id
_entity_poly.type
_entity_poly.pdbx_seq_one_letter_code
_entity_poly.pdbx_strand_id
1 'polypeptide(L)'
;MTHIIHKGLDFFVKPTKVFLNLNMKVGSAKLHPEDLKVLMKKVPVFMMSYYDDKAFMERELEISSADFPNGVIFFSYYEPVPPELSWDIDKKLILQLAKYFHLYDLVSSINSLIDETESFSIHIGTYEEWLEKTMVKVPNENTENLRNLLSKFSLLYTTKILWKMFKGNFEELKKRTHEVAYKFYEISGF
;
A
#
# COMPACT_ATOMS: atom_id res chain seq x y z
N MET A 1 -4.29 10.70 3.98
CA MET A 1 -4.98 9.73 3.09
C MET A 1 -6.45 10.09 2.87
N THR A 2 -7.02 9.68 1.74
CA THR A 2 -8.45 9.84 1.41
C THR A 2 -9.11 8.46 1.27
N HIS A 3 -10.31 8.30 1.82
CA HIS A 3 -11.10 7.09 1.67
C HIS A 3 -12.43 7.37 0.97
N ILE A 4 -12.85 6.45 0.12
CA ILE A 4 -14.14 6.48 -0.58
C ILE A 4 -14.77 5.11 -0.39
N ILE A 5 -15.97 5.06 0.15
CA ILE A 5 -16.76 3.83 0.25
C ILE A 5 -17.71 3.79 -0.93
N HIS A 6 -17.79 2.67 -1.63
CA HIS A 6 -18.64 2.53 -2.80
C HIS A 6 -19.32 1.16 -2.91
N LYS A 7 -20.36 1.11 -3.73
CA LYS A 7 -21.06 -0.12 -4.14
C LYS A 7 -20.93 -0.28 -5.64
N GLY A 8 -19.90 -1.00 -6.09
CA GLY A 8 -19.60 -1.12 -7.52
C GLY A 8 -19.38 0.26 -8.15
N LEU A 9 -20.02 0.50 -9.30
CA LEU A 9 -19.92 1.75 -10.06
C LEU A 9 -21.00 2.79 -9.69
N ASP A 10 -21.99 2.41 -8.90
CA ASP A 10 -23.28 3.13 -8.84
C ASP A 10 -23.45 4.08 -7.65
N PHE A 11 -22.63 3.91 -6.61
CA PHE A 11 -22.75 4.72 -5.39
C PHE A 11 -21.41 4.88 -4.72
N PHE A 12 -21.05 6.10 -4.36
CA PHE A 12 -19.83 6.42 -3.61
C PHE A 12 -20.13 7.48 -2.55
N VAL A 13 -19.50 7.31 -1.38
CA VAL A 13 -19.56 8.23 -0.26
C VAL A 13 -18.16 8.44 0.30
N LYS A 14 -17.83 9.69 0.62
CA LYS A 14 -16.58 10.05 1.29
C LYS A 14 -16.84 10.14 2.80
N PRO A 15 -16.28 9.23 3.62
CA PRO A 15 -16.43 9.33 5.07
C PRO A 15 -15.76 10.59 5.62
N THR A 16 -16.36 11.17 6.65
CA THR A 16 -15.79 12.31 7.39
C THR A 16 -14.67 11.88 8.34
N LYS A 17 -14.73 10.64 8.83
CA LYS A 17 -13.70 10.03 9.66
C LYS A 17 -13.64 8.54 9.37
N VAL A 18 -12.43 8.00 9.31
CA VAL A 18 -12.18 6.56 9.17
C VAL A 18 -11.20 6.14 10.26
N PHE A 19 -11.44 4.97 10.83
CA PHE A 19 -10.51 4.27 11.70
C PHE A 19 -10.33 2.85 11.19
N LEU A 20 -9.08 2.43 11.01
CA LEU A 20 -8.72 1.07 10.59
C LEU A 20 -7.78 0.45 11.62
N ASN A 21 -8.15 -0.72 12.12
CA ASN A 21 -7.25 -1.57 12.90
C ASN A 21 -6.67 -2.65 11.97
N LEU A 22 -5.45 -2.40 11.51
CA LEU A 22 -4.75 -3.25 10.54
C LEU A 22 -4.52 -4.68 11.06
N ASN A 23 -4.35 -4.85 12.37
CA ASN A 23 -4.07 -6.16 12.98
C ASN A 23 -5.32 -7.03 13.02
N MET A 24 -6.45 -6.42 13.43
CA MET A 24 -7.72 -7.14 13.57
C MET A 24 -8.56 -7.14 12.29
N LYS A 25 -8.15 -6.37 11.28
CA LYS A 25 -8.90 -6.17 10.03
C LYS A 25 -10.33 -5.71 10.26
N VAL A 26 -10.48 -4.79 11.21
CA VAL A 26 -11.77 -4.16 11.54
C VAL A 26 -11.61 -2.65 11.52
N GLY A 27 -12.70 -1.95 11.28
CA GLY A 27 -12.70 -0.51 11.23
C GLY A 27 -14.06 0.10 11.53
N SER A 28 -14.06 1.42 11.54
CA SER A 28 -15.27 2.21 11.58
C SER A 28 -15.16 3.43 10.68
N ALA A 29 -16.29 3.88 10.17
CA ALA A 29 -16.36 5.06 9.33
C ALA A 29 -17.57 5.92 9.71
N LYS A 30 -17.36 7.24 9.76
CA LYS A 30 -18.41 8.22 10.01
C LYS A 30 -18.93 8.81 8.70
N LEU A 31 -20.23 8.67 8.48
CA LEU A 31 -20.97 8.96 7.26
C LEU A 31 -22.22 9.77 7.58
N HIS A 32 -22.87 10.31 6.55
CA HIS A 32 -24.18 10.90 6.73
C HIS A 32 -25.22 9.79 7.03
N PRO A 33 -26.21 10.00 7.92
CA PRO A 33 -27.20 8.97 8.25
C PRO A 33 -27.98 8.41 7.05
N GLU A 34 -28.20 9.20 6.00
CA GLU A 34 -28.84 8.73 4.76
C GLU A 34 -27.96 7.75 3.99
N ASP A 35 -26.63 7.94 3.99
CA ASP A 35 -25.69 7.02 3.34
C ASP A 35 -25.65 5.68 4.08
N LEU A 36 -25.80 5.68 5.41
CA LEU A 36 -25.90 4.45 6.21
C LEU A 36 -27.04 3.56 5.74
N LYS A 37 -28.22 4.14 5.48
CA LYS A 37 -29.39 3.39 5.01
C LYS A 37 -29.12 2.72 3.66
N VAL A 38 -28.37 3.39 2.78
CA VAL A 38 -27.97 2.84 1.49
C VAL A 38 -26.96 1.70 1.68
N LEU A 39 -25.97 1.88 2.56
CA LEU A 39 -24.91 0.91 2.82
C LEU A 39 -25.42 -0.40 3.43
N MET A 40 -26.38 -0.33 4.34
CA MET A 40 -26.93 -1.51 5.04
C MET A 40 -27.74 -2.48 4.16
N LYS A 41 -27.96 -2.16 2.87
CA LYS A 41 -28.54 -3.12 1.91
C LYS A 41 -27.54 -4.23 1.58
N LYS A 42 -28.01 -5.49 1.49
CA LYS A 42 -27.22 -6.72 1.18
C LYS A 42 -26.57 -6.70 -0.21
N VAL A 43 -25.53 -5.91 -0.39
CA VAL A 43 -24.70 -5.80 -1.60
C VAL A 43 -23.26 -5.61 -1.12
N PRO A 44 -22.25 -6.17 -1.82
CA PRO A 44 -20.85 -5.91 -1.50
C PRO A 44 -20.55 -4.41 -1.40
N VAL A 45 -19.82 -4.04 -0.35
CA VAL A 45 -19.37 -2.68 -0.11
C VAL A 45 -17.87 -2.69 -0.17
N PHE A 46 -17.30 -1.71 -0.86
CA PHE A 46 -15.85 -1.57 -1.00
C PHE A 46 -15.40 -0.24 -0.42
N MET A 47 -14.18 -0.20 0.08
CA MET A 47 -13.50 1.02 0.47
C MET A 47 -12.23 1.15 -0.34
N MET A 48 -12.22 2.13 -1.23
CA MET A 48 -11.03 2.57 -1.91
C MET A 48 -10.29 3.59 -1.05
N SER A 49 -9.01 3.33 -0.82
CA SER A 49 -8.15 4.17 0.00
C SER A 49 -6.99 4.69 -0.86
N TYR A 50 -6.78 6.00 -0.84
CA TYR A 50 -5.80 6.69 -1.66
C TYR A 50 -4.82 7.46 -0.77
N TYR A 51 -3.53 7.27 -1.05
CA TYR A 51 -2.54 8.31 -0.75
C TYR A 51 -2.58 9.35 -1.88
N ASP A 52 -2.48 8.88 -3.13
CA ASP A 52 -2.66 9.63 -4.37
C ASP A 52 -3.16 8.72 -5.52
N ASP A 53 -3.03 9.15 -6.77
CA ASP A 53 -3.45 8.41 -7.97
C ASP A 53 -2.57 7.20 -8.31
N LYS A 54 -1.36 7.11 -7.75
CA LYS A 54 -0.42 6.01 -7.95
C LYS A 54 -0.40 5.03 -6.78
N ALA A 55 -0.71 5.46 -5.56
CA ALA A 55 -0.71 4.63 -4.38
C ALA A 55 -2.12 4.54 -3.78
N PHE A 56 -2.83 3.47 -4.12
CA PHE A 56 -4.18 3.19 -3.65
C PHE A 56 -4.41 1.71 -3.34
N MET A 57 -5.46 1.42 -2.56
CA MET A 57 -5.87 0.06 -2.23
C MET A 57 -7.38 -0.03 -2.02
N GLU A 58 -8.00 -0.99 -2.70
CA GLU A 58 -9.41 -1.34 -2.52
C GLU A 58 -9.54 -2.46 -1.49
N ARG A 59 -10.52 -2.33 -0.60
CA ARG A 59 -10.86 -3.35 0.40
C ARG A 59 -12.33 -3.69 0.30
N GLU A 60 -12.65 -4.97 0.28
CA GLU A 60 -14.02 -5.40 0.51
C GLU A 60 -14.35 -5.22 2.00
N LEU A 61 -15.52 -4.63 2.27
CA LEU A 61 -16.04 -4.36 3.61
C LEU A 61 -17.20 -5.31 3.90
N GLU A 62 -17.13 -5.95 5.06
CA GLU A 62 -18.24 -6.68 5.65
C GLU A 62 -18.78 -5.84 6.82
N ILE A 63 -19.92 -5.18 6.59
CA ILE A 63 -20.54 -4.31 7.58
C ILE A 63 -21.16 -5.18 8.69
N SER A 64 -20.64 -5.03 9.91
CA SER A 64 -21.08 -5.81 11.07
C SER A 64 -22.25 -5.16 11.81
N SER A 65 -22.23 -3.83 11.91
CA SER A 65 -23.27 -3.05 12.60
C SER A 65 -23.20 -1.56 12.24
N ALA A 66 -24.23 -0.81 12.62
CA ALA A 66 -24.28 0.64 12.44
C ALA A 66 -24.93 1.34 13.64
N ASP A 67 -24.39 2.50 14.00
CA ASP A 67 -24.97 3.47 14.92
C ASP A 67 -25.60 4.60 14.09
N PHE A 68 -26.89 4.45 13.78
CA PHE A 68 -27.64 5.39 12.95
C PHE A 68 -27.70 6.82 13.52
N PRO A 69 -28.00 7.03 14.82
CA PRO A 69 -27.98 8.36 15.41
C PRO A 69 -26.67 9.12 15.22
N ASN A 70 -25.54 8.43 15.33
CA ASN A 70 -24.21 9.06 15.24
C ASN A 70 -23.58 9.01 13.84
N GLY A 71 -24.24 8.35 12.88
CA GLY A 71 -23.75 8.24 11.52
C GLY A 71 -22.52 7.32 11.40
N VAL A 72 -22.40 6.25 12.18
CA VAL A 72 -21.20 5.41 12.21
C VAL A 72 -21.50 3.99 11.72
N ILE A 73 -20.69 3.46 10.81
CA ILE A 73 -20.63 2.02 10.51
C ILE A 73 -19.43 1.37 11.20
N PHE A 74 -19.59 0.11 11.57
CA PHE A 74 -18.52 -0.79 11.98
C PHE A 74 -18.43 -1.94 10.98
N PHE A 75 -17.21 -2.33 10.62
CA PHE A 75 -16.98 -3.33 9.58
C PHE A 75 -15.72 -4.16 9.83
N SER A 76 -15.73 -5.40 9.36
CA SER A 76 -14.52 -6.16 8.99
C SER A 76 -14.13 -5.83 7.56
N TYR A 77 -12.87 -6.07 7.18
CA TYR A 77 -12.43 -5.88 5.81
C TYR A 77 -11.40 -6.90 5.35
N TYR A 78 -11.39 -7.18 4.06
CA TYR A 78 -10.36 -7.95 3.41
C TYR A 78 -9.30 -7.03 2.79
N GLU A 79 -8.02 -7.36 2.98
CA GLU A 79 -6.92 -6.65 2.33
C GLU A 79 -6.35 -7.48 1.18
N PRO A 80 -6.13 -6.87 0.01
CA PRO A 80 -5.52 -7.55 -1.14
C PRO A 80 -4.03 -7.84 -0.93
N VAL A 81 -3.38 -7.10 -0.01
CA VAL A 81 -1.98 -7.33 0.38
C VAL A 81 -1.94 -8.12 1.69
N PRO A 82 -1.07 -9.14 1.83
CA PRO A 82 -0.99 -9.95 3.03
C PRO A 82 -0.73 -9.09 4.29
N PRO A 83 -1.46 -9.32 5.40
CA PRO A 83 -1.39 -8.50 6.61
C PRO A 83 -0.01 -8.50 7.28
N GLU A 84 0.79 -9.54 7.03
CA GLU A 84 2.16 -9.73 7.53
C GLU A 84 3.08 -8.58 7.14
N LEU A 85 2.74 -7.85 6.07
CA LEU A 85 3.41 -6.62 5.66
C LEU A 85 3.50 -5.59 6.80
N SER A 86 2.45 -5.50 7.61
CA SER A 86 2.35 -4.54 8.71
C SER A 86 3.31 -4.83 9.88
N TRP A 87 3.79 -6.07 9.99
CA TRP A 87 4.56 -6.56 11.15
C TRP A 87 6.06 -6.68 10.87
N ASP A 88 6.42 -7.01 9.63
CA ASP A 88 7.81 -7.32 9.25
C ASP A 88 8.56 -6.16 8.56
N ILE A 89 7.92 -4.99 8.40
CA ILE A 89 8.54 -3.82 7.78
C ILE A 89 9.23 -2.91 8.79
N ASP A 90 10.46 -2.51 8.46
CA ASP A 90 11.13 -1.39 9.11
C ASP A 90 10.45 -0.06 8.72
N LYS A 91 9.53 0.41 9.57
CA LYS A 91 8.79 1.66 9.36
C LYS A 91 9.71 2.87 9.23
N LYS A 92 10.85 2.87 9.94
CA LYS A 92 11.80 3.99 9.91
C LYS A 92 12.50 4.05 8.56
N LEU A 93 12.86 2.90 8.00
CA LEU A 93 13.41 2.81 6.65
C LEU A 93 12.44 3.40 5.61
N ILE A 94 11.18 2.98 5.64
CA ILE A 94 10.16 3.46 4.69
C ILE A 94 9.93 4.98 4.85
N LEU A 95 9.81 5.47 6.09
CA LEU A 95 9.71 6.91 6.38
C LEU A 95 10.91 7.70 5.85
N GLN A 96 12.11 7.15 5.95
CA GLN A 96 13.31 7.82 5.43
C GLN A 96 13.32 7.85 3.91
N LEU A 97 12.90 6.78 3.24
CA LEU A 97 12.82 6.71 1.78
C LEU A 97 11.72 7.61 1.21
N ALA A 98 10.57 7.68 1.88
CA ALA A 98 9.45 8.54 1.49
C ALA A 98 9.80 10.05 1.47
N LYS A 99 10.89 10.46 2.14
CA LYS A 99 11.40 11.85 2.07
C LYS A 99 12.07 12.18 0.73
N TYR A 100 12.58 11.15 0.04
CA TYR A 100 13.34 11.31 -1.20
C TYR A 100 12.57 10.80 -2.42
N PHE A 101 11.70 9.80 -2.22
CA PHE A 101 11.03 9.10 -3.31
C PHE A 101 9.54 9.00 -3.07
N HIS A 102 8.79 9.10 -4.17
CA HIS A 102 7.43 8.58 -4.18
C HIS A 102 7.48 7.05 -4.06
N LEU A 103 6.83 6.47 -3.05
CA LEU A 103 6.98 5.04 -2.74
C LEU A 103 6.48 4.14 -3.88
N TYR A 104 5.47 4.56 -4.63
CA TYR A 104 5.07 3.82 -5.84
C TYR A 104 6.19 3.76 -6.87
N ASP A 105 6.87 4.87 -7.13
CA ASP A 105 7.93 4.90 -8.14
C ASP A 105 9.11 4.03 -7.69
N LEU A 106 9.40 3.99 -6.38
CA LEU A 106 10.41 3.11 -5.81
C LEU A 106 10.03 1.61 -5.91
N VAL A 107 8.78 1.26 -5.58
CA VAL A 107 8.24 -0.11 -5.71
C VAL A 107 8.21 -0.55 -7.17
N SER A 108 7.77 0.31 -8.07
CA SER A 108 7.79 0.05 -9.51
C SER A 108 9.21 -0.14 -10.03
N SER A 109 10.15 0.69 -9.58
CA SER A 109 11.55 0.63 -9.99
C SER A 109 12.24 -0.66 -9.55
N ILE A 110 11.98 -1.12 -8.31
CA ILE A 110 12.55 -2.40 -7.85
C ILE A 110 11.88 -3.60 -8.55
N ASN A 111 10.59 -3.51 -8.90
CA ASN A 111 9.96 -4.53 -9.74
C ASN A 111 10.63 -4.60 -11.11
N SER A 112 10.93 -3.46 -11.75
CA SER A 112 11.70 -3.47 -13.00
C SER A 112 13.09 -4.10 -12.85
N LEU A 113 13.80 -3.81 -11.76
CA LEU A 113 15.08 -4.47 -11.48
C LEU A 113 14.93 -6.00 -11.39
N ILE A 114 13.91 -6.50 -10.69
CA ILE A 114 13.67 -7.95 -10.55
C ILE A 114 13.38 -8.57 -11.93
N ASP A 115 12.47 -7.96 -12.69
CA ASP A 115 12.07 -8.38 -14.06
C ASP A 115 13.30 -8.46 -15.00
N GLU A 116 14.18 -7.46 -14.94
CA GLU A 116 15.44 -7.41 -15.69
C GLU A 116 16.41 -8.51 -15.26
N THR A 117 16.51 -8.80 -13.95
CA THR A 117 17.40 -9.86 -13.44
C THR A 117 16.91 -11.28 -13.72
N GLU A 118 15.60 -11.50 -13.85
CA GLU A 118 15.03 -12.80 -14.24
C GLU A 118 15.13 -13.04 -15.74
N SER A 119 15.00 -11.96 -16.54
CA SER A 119 15.00 -12.05 -18.01
C SER A 119 16.39 -12.15 -18.61
N PHE A 120 17.41 -11.57 -17.97
CA PHE A 120 18.78 -11.57 -18.47
C PHE A 120 19.67 -12.47 -17.60
N SER A 121 20.24 -13.50 -18.23
CA SER A 121 21.31 -14.31 -17.64
C SER A 121 22.46 -13.42 -17.14
N ILE A 122 22.45 -13.13 -15.84
CA ILE A 122 23.56 -12.65 -15.01
C ILE A 122 24.35 -11.48 -15.63
N HIS A 123 23.74 -10.30 -15.73
CA HIS A 123 24.51 -9.07 -15.85
C HIS A 123 24.99 -8.64 -14.46
N ILE A 124 26.26 -8.92 -14.17
CA ILE A 124 26.99 -8.29 -13.06
C ILE A 124 26.94 -6.78 -13.32
N GLY A 125 26.23 -6.02 -12.49
CA GLY A 125 26.11 -4.55 -12.60
C GLY A 125 24.68 -4.01 -12.68
N THR A 126 23.64 -4.82 -12.91
CA THR A 126 22.24 -4.32 -13.02
C THR A 126 21.78 -3.62 -11.74
N TYR A 127 22.22 -4.09 -10.58
CA TYR A 127 21.90 -3.49 -9.29
C TYR A 127 22.57 -2.12 -9.11
N GLU A 128 23.84 -2.01 -9.47
CA GLU A 128 24.61 -0.77 -9.43
C GLU A 128 24.01 0.28 -10.38
N GLU A 129 23.65 -0.12 -11.60
CA GLU A 129 22.95 0.75 -12.54
C GLU A 129 21.59 1.21 -12.01
N TRP A 130 20.83 0.30 -11.39
CA TRP A 130 19.55 0.65 -10.77
C TRP A 130 19.72 1.67 -9.65
N LEU A 131 20.73 1.49 -8.78
CA LEU A 131 21.07 2.46 -7.74
C LEU A 131 21.40 3.82 -8.34
N GLU A 132 22.28 3.87 -9.34
CA GLU A 132 22.66 5.11 -10.00
C GLU A 132 21.44 5.82 -10.61
N LYS A 133 20.62 5.10 -11.40
CA LYS A 133 19.39 5.62 -12.02
C LYS A 133 18.40 6.15 -10.98
N THR A 134 18.23 5.44 -9.86
CA THR A 134 17.31 5.83 -8.78
C THR A 134 17.80 7.07 -8.04
N MET A 135 19.12 7.19 -7.84
CA MET A 135 19.73 8.25 -7.04
C MET A 135 19.95 9.57 -7.79
N VAL A 136 19.87 9.59 -9.13
CA VAL A 136 20.06 10.82 -9.97
C VAL A 136 19.23 12.02 -9.50
N LYS A 137 18.10 11.78 -8.83
CA LYS A 137 17.15 12.82 -8.40
C LYS A 137 17.44 13.42 -7.02
N VAL A 138 18.50 13.01 -6.32
CA VAL A 138 18.74 13.41 -4.92
C VAL A 138 19.98 14.30 -4.77
N PRO A 139 19.93 15.40 -3.98
CA PRO A 139 21.08 16.25 -3.71
C PRO A 139 22.27 15.47 -3.10
N ASN A 140 23.49 15.81 -3.53
CA ASN A 140 24.74 15.10 -3.21
C ASN A 140 25.08 14.97 -1.71
N GLU A 141 24.44 15.73 -0.83
CA GLU A 141 24.81 15.79 0.59
C GLU A 141 24.46 14.52 1.39
N ASN A 142 23.74 13.55 0.81
CA ASN A 142 23.33 12.31 1.50
C ASN A 142 23.46 11.04 0.67
N THR A 143 24.25 11.06 -0.40
CA THR A 143 24.35 9.98 -1.41
C THR A 143 24.66 8.61 -0.79
N GLU A 144 25.67 8.52 0.08
CA GLU A 144 26.08 7.24 0.68
C GLU A 144 25.04 6.68 1.66
N ASN A 145 24.47 7.53 2.51
CA ASN A 145 23.40 7.12 3.42
C ASN A 145 22.17 6.63 2.62
N LEU A 146 21.80 7.35 1.56
CA LEU A 146 20.69 6.94 0.71
C LEU A 146 20.94 5.62 -0.02
N ARG A 147 22.16 5.39 -0.52
CA ARG A 147 22.57 4.11 -1.11
C ARG A 147 22.38 2.96 -0.12
N ASN A 148 22.77 3.18 1.13
CA ASN A 148 22.55 2.22 2.22
C ASN A 148 21.07 1.98 2.52
N LEU A 149 20.23 3.02 2.49
CA LEU A 149 18.77 2.87 2.65
C LEU A 149 18.15 2.07 1.49
N LEU A 150 18.50 2.40 0.25
CA LEU A 150 18.03 1.67 -0.93
C LEU A 150 18.46 0.20 -0.91
N SER A 151 19.67 -0.09 -0.41
CA SER A 151 20.16 -1.46 -0.28
C SER A 151 19.44 -2.26 0.81
N LYS A 152 19.11 -1.61 1.94
CA LYS A 152 18.26 -2.23 2.96
C LYS A 152 16.85 -2.46 2.45
N PHE A 153 16.32 -1.52 1.67
CA PHE A 153 15.01 -1.63 1.07
C PHE A 153 14.96 -2.76 0.04
N SER A 154 15.97 -2.88 -0.82
CA SER A 154 16.00 -3.95 -1.81
C SER A 154 16.05 -5.34 -1.18
N LEU A 155 16.84 -5.49 -0.11
CA LEU A 155 16.88 -6.72 0.67
C LEU A 155 15.54 -7.01 1.36
N LEU A 156 14.91 -6.01 1.98
CA LEU A 156 13.59 -6.14 2.59
C LEU A 156 12.55 -6.54 1.54
N TYR A 157 12.54 -5.86 0.41
CA TYR A 157 11.57 -6.05 -0.65
C TYR A 157 11.65 -7.47 -1.23
N THR A 158 12.84 -7.92 -1.59
CA THR A 158 13.05 -9.27 -2.13
C THR A 158 12.75 -10.35 -1.09
N THR A 159 13.29 -10.25 0.13
CA THR A 159 13.17 -11.33 1.11
C THR A 159 11.82 -11.40 1.80
N LYS A 160 11.24 -10.25 2.19
CA LYS A 160 9.99 -10.18 2.95
C LYS A 160 8.77 -10.07 2.05
N ILE A 161 8.83 -9.25 1.00
CA ILE A 161 7.69 -9.01 0.13
C ILE A 161 7.58 -10.13 -0.89
N LEU A 162 8.55 -10.22 -1.80
CA LEU A 162 8.51 -11.20 -2.88
C LEU A 162 8.51 -12.63 -2.34
N TRP A 163 9.56 -13.05 -1.63
CA TRP A 163 9.72 -14.45 -1.25
C TRP A 163 8.81 -14.90 -0.11
N LYS A 164 8.60 -14.08 0.92
CA LYS A 164 7.77 -14.48 2.07
C LYS A 164 6.28 -14.23 1.84
N MET A 165 5.87 -13.02 1.48
CA MET A 165 4.44 -12.67 1.39
C MET A 165 3.81 -13.15 0.08
N PHE A 166 4.47 -12.91 -1.04
CA PHE A 166 3.99 -13.35 -2.35
C PHE A 166 4.48 -14.75 -2.73
N LYS A 167 5.22 -15.44 -1.84
CA LYS A 167 5.72 -16.81 -2.03
C LYS A 167 6.53 -16.98 -3.32
N GLY A 168 7.26 -15.94 -3.72
CA GLY A 168 8.02 -15.90 -4.97
C GLY A 168 7.17 -15.67 -6.23
N ASN A 169 5.86 -15.41 -6.10
CA ASN A 169 5.00 -15.09 -7.24
C ASN A 169 5.18 -13.62 -7.65
N PHE A 170 6.20 -13.37 -8.48
CA PHE A 170 6.54 -12.04 -8.94
C PHE A 170 5.44 -11.40 -9.82
N GLU A 171 4.76 -12.19 -10.64
CA GLU A 171 3.64 -11.71 -11.48
C GLU A 171 2.48 -11.14 -10.64
N GLU A 172 2.12 -11.81 -9.54
CA GLU A 172 1.12 -11.28 -8.62
C GLU A 172 1.64 -10.02 -7.90
N LEU A 173 2.91 -10.01 -7.47
CA LEU A 173 3.51 -8.83 -6.84
C LEU A 173 3.47 -7.61 -7.77
N LYS A 174 3.80 -7.79 -9.05
CA LYS A 174 3.79 -6.74 -10.07
C LYS A 174 2.39 -6.16 -10.27
N LYS A 175 1.36 -7.00 -10.30
CA LYS A 175 -0.05 -6.56 -10.35
C LYS A 175 -0.48 -5.78 -9.12
N ARG A 176 0.14 -6.04 -7.96
CA ARG A 176 -0.15 -5.38 -6.67
C ARG A 176 0.74 -4.17 -6.36
N THR A 177 1.43 -3.61 -7.35
CA THR A 177 2.38 -2.49 -7.15
C THR A 177 1.71 -1.29 -6.45
N HIS A 178 0.48 -0.94 -6.84
CA HIS A 178 -0.27 0.18 -6.26
C HIS A 178 -0.60 -0.07 -4.79
N GLU A 179 -1.10 -1.26 -4.48
CA GLU A 179 -1.53 -1.64 -3.13
C GLU A 179 -0.34 -1.79 -2.19
N VAL A 180 0.78 -2.36 -2.67
CA VAL A 180 2.03 -2.46 -1.89
C VAL A 180 2.56 -1.07 -1.56
N ALA A 181 2.59 -0.15 -2.54
CA ALA A 181 3.01 1.23 -2.34
C ALA A 181 2.10 1.96 -1.33
N TYR A 182 0.77 1.83 -1.48
CA TYR A 182 -0.18 2.37 -0.51
C TYR A 182 0.05 1.82 0.90
N LYS A 183 0.28 0.51 1.02
CA LYS A 183 0.46 -0.13 2.32
C LYS A 183 1.73 0.34 3.02
N PHE A 184 2.79 0.67 2.28
CA PHE A 184 3.98 1.32 2.86
C PHE A 184 3.67 2.70 3.45
N TYR A 185 2.87 3.53 2.77
CA TYR A 185 2.42 4.81 3.31
C TYR A 185 1.56 4.62 4.57
N GLU A 186 0.63 3.66 4.53
CA GLU A 186 -0.29 3.36 5.64
C GLU A 186 0.47 2.92 6.90
N ILE A 187 1.44 2.02 6.75
CA ILE A 187 2.27 1.52 7.85
C ILE A 187 3.15 2.62 8.46
N SER A 188 3.58 3.57 7.62
CA SER A 188 4.45 4.68 7.98
C SER A 188 3.71 5.87 8.60
N GLY A 189 2.38 5.90 8.53
CA GLY A 189 1.54 6.92 9.18
C GLY A 189 1.35 8.22 8.38
N PHE A 190 1.34 8.13 7.05
CA PHE A 190 0.98 9.24 6.15
C PHE A 190 -0.55 9.41 5.96
#